data_AF-A0A849Q7C1-F1
#
_entry.id   AF-A0A849Q7C1-F1
#
_cell.length_a   1.000
_cell.length_b   1.000
_cell.length_c   1.000
_cell.angle_alpha   90.00
_cell.angle_beta   90.00
_cell.angle_gamma   90.00
#
_symmetry.space_group_name_H-M   'P 1'
#
loop_
_entity.id
_entity.type
_entity.pdbx_description
1 polymer ?
#
loop_
_entity_poly.entity_id
_entity_poly.type
_entity_poly.pdbx_seq_one_letter_code
_entity_poly.pdbx_strand_id
1 'polypeptide(L)'
;MFRHCAVLALIVASLLVPPIALTSSTSLVVGDSGPIIGSMLYMDLSRSLDTSLADEGQVRALLEFEKALLPREIEIAEAMGVVFDRRGSSIVNVGRIYSAWVPSADVLTALGVLGLVKATSGNKK
;
A
#
# COMPACT_ATOMS: atom_id res chain seq x y z
N MET A 1 -23.85 -16.39 -62.95
CA MET A 1 -22.63 -15.71 -62.44
C MET A 1 -22.81 -15.08 -61.05
N PHE A 2 -23.98 -14.51 -60.69
CA PHE A 2 -24.25 -13.91 -59.36
C PHE A 2 -24.08 -14.85 -58.13
N ARG A 3 -24.31 -16.15 -58.27
CA ARG A 3 -24.19 -17.11 -57.15
C ARG A 3 -22.76 -17.27 -56.62
N HIS A 4 -21.75 -17.06 -57.48
CA HIS A 4 -20.35 -17.22 -57.08
C HIS A 4 -19.80 -15.96 -56.40
N CYS A 5 -20.35 -14.78 -56.73
CA CYS A 5 -20.02 -13.53 -56.06
C CYS A 5 -20.51 -13.50 -54.60
N ALA A 6 -21.67 -14.10 -54.32
CA ALA A 6 -22.22 -14.16 -52.96
C ALA A 6 -21.35 -15.01 -52.01
N VAL A 7 -20.78 -16.12 -52.51
CA VAL A 7 -19.89 -16.99 -51.72
C VAL A 7 -18.56 -16.29 -51.42
N LEU A 8 -18.02 -15.54 -52.40
CA LEU A 8 -16.79 -14.78 -52.23
C LEU A 8 -16.93 -13.63 -51.20
N ALA A 9 -18.07 -12.94 -51.18
CA ALA A 9 -18.33 -11.88 -50.20
C ALA A 9 -18.38 -12.41 -48.76
N LEU A 10 -18.90 -13.62 -48.56
CA LEU A 10 -19.06 -14.23 -47.23
C LEU A 10 -17.71 -14.68 -46.64
N ILE A 11 -16.78 -15.13 -47.49
CA ILE A 11 -15.42 -15.52 -47.06
C ILE A 11 -14.59 -14.29 -46.67
N VAL A 12 -14.67 -13.20 -47.43
CA VAL A 12 -13.93 -11.96 -47.12
C VAL A 12 -14.38 -11.34 -45.81
N ALA A 13 -15.68 -11.39 -45.49
CA ALA A 13 -16.19 -10.90 -44.20
C ALA A 13 -15.64 -11.67 -42.99
N SER A 14 -15.38 -12.97 -43.14
CA SER A 14 -14.83 -13.81 -42.05
C SER A 14 -13.33 -13.58 -41.79
N LEU A 15 -12.60 -12.98 -42.74
CA LEU A 15 -11.18 -12.65 -42.61
C LEU A 15 -10.93 -11.29 -41.92
N LEU A 16 -11.98 -10.49 -41.70
CA LEU A 16 -11.88 -9.16 -41.08
C LEU A 16 -12.08 -9.16 -39.55
N VAL A 17 -12.25 -10.32 -38.91
CA VAL A 17 -12.31 -10.38 -37.45
C VAL A 17 -10.87 -10.42 -36.92
N PRO A 18 -10.34 -9.33 -36.34
CA PRO A 18 -9.05 -9.40 -35.68
C PRO A 18 -9.14 -10.41 -34.54
N PRO A 19 -8.11 -11.26 -34.33
CA PRO A 19 -8.07 -12.10 -33.15
C PRO A 19 -8.00 -11.17 -31.94
N ILE A 20 -9.11 -11.09 -31.20
CA ILE A 20 -9.12 -10.42 -29.91
C ILE A 20 -8.27 -11.31 -29.01
N ALA A 21 -6.98 -10.98 -28.88
CA ALA A 21 -6.14 -11.55 -27.86
C ALA A 21 -6.70 -11.07 -26.51
N LEU A 22 -7.66 -11.81 -25.96
CA LEU A 22 -7.98 -11.75 -24.53
C LEU A 22 -6.79 -12.38 -23.80
N THR A 23 -5.70 -11.62 -23.70
CA THR A 23 -4.69 -11.85 -22.68
C THR A 23 -5.30 -11.36 -21.37
N SER A 24 -6.26 -12.10 -20.85
CA SER A 24 -6.67 -11.98 -19.46
C SER A 24 -5.53 -12.52 -18.64
N SER A 25 -4.51 -11.69 -18.39
CA SER A 25 -3.64 -11.83 -17.24
C SER A 25 -4.54 -11.67 -16.02
N THR A 26 -5.18 -12.78 -15.66
CA THR A 26 -5.70 -13.03 -14.32
C THR A 26 -4.48 -13.09 -13.42
N SER A 27 -3.99 -11.91 -13.05
CA SER A 27 -3.29 -11.75 -11.78
C SER A 27 -4.28 -12.28 -10.73
N LEU A 28 -3.96 -13.44 -10.19
CA LEU A 28 -4.54 -13.93 -8.95
C LEU A 28 -4.30 -12.85 -7.90
N VAL A 29 -5.25 -11.92 -7.75
CA VAL A 29 -5.41 -11.12 -6.55
C VAL A 29 -6.01 -12.06 -5.51
N VAL A 30 -5.17 -12.95 -4.99
CA VAL A 30 -5.38 -13.57 -3.69
C VAL A 30 -4.14 -13.22 -2.89
N GLY A 31 -4.30 -12.23 -2.04
CA GLY A 31 -3.26 -11.75 -1.16
C GLY A 31 -3.75 -10.47 -0.53
N ASP A 32 -4.43 -10.63 0.59
CA ASP A 32 -4.42 -9.66 1.69
C ASP A 32 -2.97 -9.49 2.17
N SER A 33 -2.08 -9.06 1.27
CA SER A 33 -0.68 -8.83 1.56
C SER A 33 -0.65 -7.50 2.26
N GLY A 34 -0.78 -7.58 3.59
CA GLY A 34 -0.66 -6.45 4.49
C GLY A 34 0.60 -5.62 4.23
N PRO A 35 0.72 -4.46 4.90
CA PRO A 35 1.76 -3.50 4.61
C PRO A 35 3.16 -4.12 4.69
N ILE A 36 4.05 -3.70 3.79
CA ILE A 36 5.43 -4.16 3.77
C ILE A 36 6.19 -3.51 4.92
N ILE A 37 6.46 -4.27 5.99
CA ILE A 37 7.25 -3.81 7.13
C ILE A 37 8.72 -4.15 6.89
N GLY A 38 9.59 -3.14 6.86
CA GLY A 38 11.02 -3.32 6.69
C GLY A 38 11.63 -4.12 7.85
N SER A 39 12.53 -5.05 7.55
CA SER A 39 13.14 -5.96 8.53
C SER A 39 13.80 -5.23 9.71
N MET A 40 14.50 -4.11 9.45
CA MET A 40 15.11 -3.31 10.50
C MET A 40 14.07 -2.70 11.44
N LEU A 41 12.96 -2.18 10.90
CA LEU A 41 11.87 -1.64 11.71
C LEU A 41 11.22 -2.75 12.54
N TYR A 42 11.00 -3.92 11.94
CA TYR A 42 10.43 -5.08 12.63
C TYR A 42 11.31 -5.51 13.82
N MET A 43 12.63 -5.54 13.65
CA MET A 43 13.58 -5.83 14.72
C MET A 43 13.57 -4.76 15.82
N ASP A 44 13.53 -3.47 15.44
CA ASP A 44 13.47 -2.37 16.40
C ASP A 44 12.19 -2.45 17.24
N LEU A 45 11.04 -2.74 16.62
CA LEU A 45 9.74 -2.94 17.30
C LEU A 45 9.72 -4.19 18.19
N SER A 46 10.44 -5.25 17.81
CA SER A 46 10.55 -6.45 18.64
C SER A 46 11.37 -6.18 19.91
N ARG A 47 12.40 -5.33 19.81
CA ARG A 47 13.27 -4.98 20.95
C ARG A 47 12.61 -4.01 21.93
N SER A 48 11.75 -3.11 21.44
CA SER A 48 11.03 -2.19 22.32
C SER A 48 10.05 -2.92 23.24
N LEU A 49 9.49 -4.05 22.81
CA LEU A 49 8.62 -4.91 23.64
C LEU A 49 9.35 -5.54 24.82
N ASP A 50 10.58 -6.01 24.63
CA ASP A 50 11.36 -6.70 25.68
C ASP A 50 11.91 -5.73 26.74
N THR A 51 12.03 -4.45 26.40
CA THR A 51 12.68 -3.45 27.25
C THR A 51 11.63 -2.60 27.95
N SER A 52 10.93 -3.18 28.94
CA SER A 52 9.86 -2.54 29.74
C SER A 52 10.32 -1.33 30.60
N LEU A 53 11.49 -0.75 30.32
CA LEU A 53 12.16 0.28 31.10
C LEU A 53 12.58 1.51 30.28
N ALA A 54 12.29 1.59 28.98
CA ALA A 54 12.49 2.80 28.20
C ALA A 54 11.15 3.52 28.00
N ASP A 55 11.09 4.77 28.45
CA ASP A 55 9.89 5.62 28.63
C ASP A 55 9.07 5.91 27.35
N GLU A 56 9.43 5.34 26.20
CA GLU A 56 8.71 5.50 24.94
C GLU A 56 8.80 4.19 24.14
N GLY A 57 7.95 3.20 24.43
CA GLY A 57 7.86 1.92 23.70
C GLY A 57 7.49 2.02 22.22
N GLN A 58 7.71 3.18 21.59
CA GLN A 58 7.45 3.49 20.20
C GLN A 58 8.75 3.60 19.42
N VAL A 59 8.72 3.12 18.18
CA VAL A 59 9.84 3.19 17.26
C VAL A 59 9.52 4.18 16.15
N ARG A 60 10.49 5.02 15.83
CA ARG A 60 10.37 5.96 14.72
C ARG A 60 10.34 5.22 13.38
N ALA A 61 9.31 5.49 12.59
CA ALA A 61 9.08 4.90 11.28
C ALA A 61 8.74 5.96 10.22
N LEU A 62 9.08 5.65 8.98
CA LEU A 62 8.56 6.30 7.79
C LEU A 62 7.44 5.42 7.24
N LEU A 63 6.25 6.00 7.11
CA LEU A 63 5.02 5.33 6.69
C LEU A 63 4.62 5.83 5.31
N GLU A 64 4.57 4.93 4.33
CA GLU A 64 4.11 5.21 2.98
C GLU A 64 2.70 4.64 2.79
N PHE A 65 1.75 5.53 2.48
CA PHE A 65 0.37 5.17 2.19
C PHE A 65 0.11 5.19 0.68
N GLU A 66 -0.97 4.56 0.22
CA GLU A 66 -1.37 4.56 -1.19
C GLU A 66 -1.63 5.98 -1.69
N LYS A 67 -2.28 6.79 -0.84
CA LYS A 67 -2.64 8.18 -1.06
C LYS A 67 -2.29 9.02 0.17
N ALA A 68 -2.25 10.33 0.01
CA ALA A 68 -2.13 11.23 1.15
C ALA A 68 -3.35 11.07 2.06
N LEU A 69 -3.10 10.93 3.36
CA LEU A 69 -4.12 10.77 4.37
C LEU A 69 -4.97 12.04 4.50
N LEU A 70 -6.28 11.83 4.63
CA LEU A 70 -7.25 12.84 5.01
C LEU A 70 -7.14 13.15 6.52
N PRO A 71 -7.59 14.33 6.98
CA PRO A 71 -7.56 14.69 8.40
C PRO A 71 -8.21 13.64 9.33
N ARG A 72 -9.33 13.05 8.89
CA ARG A 72 -10.02 12.00 9.65
C ARG A 72 -9.22 10.70 9.73
N GLU A 73 -8.47 10.35 8.68
CA GLU A 73 -7.64 9.13 8.67
C GLU A 73 -6.42 9.29 9.56
N ILE A 74 -5.86 10.51 9.63
CA ILE A 74 -4.84 10.89 10.60
C ILE A 74 -5.37 10.68 12.02
N GLU A 75 -6.55 11.22 12.36
CA GLU A 75 -7.16 11.04 13.69
C GLU A 75 -7.37 9.56 14.03
N ILE A 76 -7.80 8.74 13.07
CA ILE A 76 -7.95 7.30 13.26
C ILE A 76 -6.59 6.64 13.54
N ALA A 77 -5.57 6.94 12.74
CA ALA A 77 -4.23 6.42 12.96
C ALA A 77 -3.66 6.83 14.33
N GLU A 78 -3.92 8.06 14.78
CA GLU A 78 -3.53 8.53 16.11
C GLU A 78 -4.30 7.82 17.24
N ALA A 79 -5.58 7.54 17.04
CA ALA A 79 -6.36 6.72 17.97
C ALA A 79 -5.86 5.27 18.07
N MET A 80 -5.18 4.77 17.03
CA MET A 80 -4.50 3.46 17.05
C MET A 80 -3.12 3.51 17.72
N GLY A 81 -2.69 4.68 18.21
CA GLY A 81 -1.44 4.88 18.95
C GLY A 81 -0.26 5.33 18.10
N VAL A 82 -0.46 5.65 16.82
CA VAL A 82 0.59 6.27 15.98
C VAL A 82 0.72 7.74 16.34
N VAL A 83 1.95 8.22 16.50
CA VAL A 83 2.19 9.65 16.80
C VAL A 83 2.92 10.27 15.63
N PHE A 84 2.23 11.06 14.81
CA PHE A 84 2.86 11.73 13.67
C PHE A 84 3.80 12.84 14.13
N ASP A 85 4.98 12.90 13.51
CA ASP A 85 5.92 14.01 13.69
C ASP A 85 5.25 15.31 13.22
N ARG A 86 5.37 16.36 14.02
CA ARG A 86 4.77 17.68 13.74
C ARG A 86 5.80 18.79 13.77
N ARG A 87 5.60 19.80 12.91
CA ARG A 87 6.25 21.11 12.99
C ARG A 87 5.18 22.14 13.36
N GLY A 88 5.10 22.47 14.65
CA GLY A 88 3.99 23.26 15.18
C GLY A 88 2.69 22.44 15.14
N SER A 89 1.66 22.98 14.50
CA SER A 89 0.36 22.29 14.32
C SER A 89 0.28 21.42 13.06
N SER A 90 1.30 21.45 12.20
CA SER A 90 1.27 20.74 10.92
C SER A 90 2.05 19.42 10.98
N ILE A 91 1.46 18.35 10.44
CA ILE A 91 2.11 17.05 10.31
C ILE A 91 3.21 17.12 9.25
N VAL A 92 4.35 16.50 9.54
CA VAL A 92 5.48 16.41 8.63
C VAL A 92 5.25 15.25 7.66
N ASN A 93 5.04 15.58 6.39
CA ASN A 93 4.90 14.61 5.31
C ASN A 93 5.58 15.08 4.01
N VAL A 94 5.87 14.12 3.13
CA VAL A 94 6.33 14.35 1.75
C VAL A 94 5.43 13.55 0.82
N GLY A 95 4.41 14.20 0.27
CA GLY A 95 3.37 13.53 -0.51
C GLY A 95 2.60 12.53 0.36
N ARG A 96 2.76 11.23 0.07
CA ARG A 96 2.11 10.11 0.78
C ARG A 96 2.97 9.46 1.86
N ILE A 97 4.15 10.02 2.14
CA ILE A 97 5.11 9.51 3.11
C ILE A 97 5.07 10.38 4.37
N TYR A 98 4.89 9.75 5.52
CA TYR A 98 4.75 10.39 6.82
C TYR A 98 5.85 9.91 7.76
N SER A 99 6.35 10.79 8.62
CA SER A 99 7.22 10.40 9.73
C SER A 99 6.39 10.27 10.99
N ALA A 100 6.50 9.15 11.70
CA ALA A 100 5.70 8.89 12.88
C ALA A 100 6.41 7.95 13.86
N TRP A 101 5.94 7.94 15.10
CA TRP A 101 6.30 6.98 16.12
C TRP A 101 5.22 5.91 16.21
N VAL A 102 5.65 4.66 16.24
CA VAL A 102 4.77 3.50 16.10
C VAL A 102 5.03 2.54 17.26
N PRO A 103 4.00 2.10 17.98
CA PRO A 103 4.17 1.27 19.18
C PRO A 103 4.44 -0.22 18.87
N SER A 104 3.87 -0.76 17.79
CA SER A 104 4.00 -2.19 17.49
C SER A 104 3.81 -2.50 15.99
N ALA A 105 4.23 -3.70 15.58
CA ALA A 105 3.99 -4.20 14.23
C ALA A 105 2.50 -4.49 13.95
N ASP A 106 1.71 -4.79 14.99
CA ASP A 106 0.27 -5.01 14.86
C ASP A 106 -0.45 -3.74 14.43
N VAL A 107 -0.04 -2.58 14.98
CA VAL A 107 -0.58 -1.28 14.57
C VAL A 107 -0.27 -1.00 13.11
N LEU A 108 0.96 -1.31 12.64
CA LEU A 108 1.30 -1.17 11.22
C LEU A 108 0.41 -2.05 10.35
N THR A 109 0.20 -3.30 10.74
CA THR A 109 -0.68 -4.23 10.03
C THR A 109 -2.11 -3.68 9.97
N ALA A 110 -2.61 -3.15 11.09
CA ALA A 110 -3.94 -2.58 11.17
C ALA A 110 -4.08 -1.28 10.35
N LEU A 111 -3.03 -0.47 10.24
CA LEU A 111 -2.99 0.70 9.34
C LEU A 111 -3.11 0.32 7.85
N GLY A 112 -2.97 -0.95 7.49
CA GLY A 112 -3.30 -1.45 6.16
C GLY A 112 -4.71 -1.07 5.72
N VAL A 113 -5.67 -0.96 6.66
CA VAL A 113 -7.05 -0.54 6.35
C VAL A 113 -7.15 0.92 5.90
N LEU A 114 -6.17 1.75 6.26
CA LEU A 114 -6.04 3.15 5.82
C LEU A 114 -5.17 3.26 4.55
N GLY A 115 -4.83 2.13 3.92
CA GLY A 115 -3.99 2.08 2.73
C GLY A 115 -2.51 2.23 3.03
N LEU A 116 -2.01 1.76 4.18
CA LEU A 116 -0.56 1.67 4.40
C LEU A 116 0.03 0.65 3.43
N VAL A 117 1.02 1.07 2.63
CA VAL A 117 1.71 0.23 1.65
C VAL A 117 3.01 -0.30 2.24
N LYS A 118 3.75 0.57 2.93
CA LYS A 118 5.11 0.27 3.39
C LYS A 118 5.47 1.05 4.65
N ALA A 119 6.22 0.41 5.54
CA ALA A 119 6.80 1.04 6.71
C ALA A 119 8.29 0.70 6.81
N THR A 120 9.14 1.71 7.03
CA THR A 120 10.60 1.54 7.17
C THR A 120 11.12 2.28 8.38
N SER A 121 12.27 1.87 8.94
CA SER A 121 12.88 2.54 10.09
C SER A 121 13.18 4.00 9.74
N GLY A 122 12.74 4.92 10.59
CA GLY A 122 12.99 6.36 10.45
C GLY A 122 14.30 6.81 11.10
N ASN A 123 15.03 5.88 11.71
CA ASN A 123 16.32 6.16 12.33
C ASN A 123 17.41 6.22 11.25
N LYS A 124 18.02 7.41 11.10
CA LYS A 124 19.30 7.54 10.39
C LYS A 124 20.38 6.99 11.32
N LYS A 125 20.85 5.77 11.08
CA LYS A 125 22.14 5.30 11.60
C LYS A 125 23.22 5.53 10.56
#